data_AF-A0A7S1WCC6-F1
#
_entry.id   AF-A0A7S1WCC6-F1
#
_cell.length_a   1.000
_cell.length_b   1.000
_cell.length_c   1.000
_cell.angle_alpha   90.00
_cell.angle_beta   90.00
_cell.angle_gamma   90.00
#
_symmetry.space_group_name_H-M   'P 1'
#
loop_
_entity.id
_entity.type
_entity.pdbx_description
1 polymer ?
#
loop_
_entity_poly.entity_id
_entity_poly.type
_entity_poly.pdbx_seq_one_letter_code
_entity_poly.pdbx_strand_id
1 'polypeptide(L)'
;MRLIGEAIQNSSQAISVLVFLLCMGVVLFSSALFHVERLSCPMREELTSQELREYAQECAEDYNRGVSPKYGLCCTEDSAPNDFPSIIAASWWSMATMTSVGYGEVYPRTTLGKCVGFVAMLVGMVLIALPVAIVGQKFQDIYELHDLEEAKVRAGTRLQSDSKVWSVMPASDVLHRLRHLPVKDPVLAASVAALTLRLEDVWEQREQLGRNRQFELDKQAEFGTKAAKLLEGMRVSASGLRPFTSSSREPTPRR
;
A
#
# COMPACT_ATOMS: atom_id res chain seq x y z
N MET A 1 11.76 -15.34 -2.61
CA MET A 1 12.33 -13.99 -2.36
C MET A 1 12.05 -12.98 -3.49
N ARG A 2 12.01 -13.35 -4.79
CA ARG A 2 11.69 -12.40 -5.89
C ARG A 2 10.29 -11.77 -5.80
N LEU A 3 9.27 -12.56 -5.46
CA LEU A 3 7.87 -12.10 -5.29
C LEU A 3 7.72 -10.99 -4.23
N ILE A 4 8.45 -11.09 -3.11
CA ILE A 4 8.40 -10.08 -2.03
C ILE A 4 9.04 -8.77 -2.48
N GLY A 5 10.15 -8.84 -3.24
CA GLY A 5 10.83 -7.64 -3.76
C GLY A 5 9.97 -6.87 -4.77
N GLU A 6 9.26 -7.59 -5.64
CA GLU A 6 8.36 -6.99 -6.64
C GLU A 6 7.14 -6.33 -5.99
N ALA A 7 6.58 -6.95 -4.95
CA ALA A 7 5.51 -6.37 -4.13
C ALA A 7 5.94 -5.10 -3.38
N ILE A 8 7.17 -5.08 -2.83
CA ILE A 8 7.74 -3.90 -2.17
C ILE A 8 7.97 -2.77 -3.18
N GLN A 9 8.46 -3.09 -4.38
CA GLN A 9 8.74 -2.09 -5.39
C GLN A 9 7.46 -1.45 -5.93
N ASN A 10 6.40 -2.24 -6.16
CA ASN A 10 5.07 -1.73 -6.52
C ASN A 10 4.39 -0.94 -5.38
N SER A 11 4.74 -1.23 -4.13
CA SER A 11 4.18 -0.55 -2.94
C SER A 11 5.05 0.59 -2.40
N SER A 12 6.17 0.89 -3.07
CA SER A 12 7.19 1.84 -2.59
C SER A 12 6.63 3.25 -2.37
N GLN A 13 5.68 3.68 -3.20
CA GLN A 13 5.03 4.98 -3.07
C GLN A 13 4.22 5.10 -1.77
N ALA A 14 3.47 4.05 -1.39
CA ALA A 14 2.66 4.06 -0.17
C ALA A 14 3.53 4.01 1.10
N ILE A 15 4.58 3.20 1.07
CA ILE A 15 5.54 3.09 2.18
C ILE A 15 6.34 4.39 2.34
N SER A 16 6.71 5.05 1.25
CA SER A 16 7.39 6.34 1.29
C SER A 16 6.55 7.42 1.97
N VAL A 17 5.24 7.47 1.70
CA VAL A 17 4.32 8.39 2.37
C VAL A 17 4.23 8.08 3.86
N LEU A 18 4.13 6.81 4.25
CA LEU A 18 4.13 6.40 5.67
C LEU A 18 5.39 6.88 6.39
N VAL A 19 6.56 6.58 5.84
CA VAL A 19 7.84 6.95 6.45
C VAL A 19 7.95 8.47 6.55
N PHE A 20 7.55 9.20 5.51
CA PHE A 20 7.55 10.66 5.52
C PHE A 20 6.65 11.23 6.62
N LEU A 21 5.41 10.73 6.74
CA LEU A 21 4.45 11.18 7.75
C LEU A 21 4.93 10.85 9.18
N LEU A 22 5.53 9.67 9.38
CA LEU A 22 6.14 9.31 10.64
C LEU A 22 7.33 10.21 10.98
N CYS A 23 8.23 10.46 10.04
CA CYS A 23 9.38 11.36 10.27
C CYS A 23 8.92 12.78 10.63
N MET A 24 7.93 13.32 9.90
CA MET A 24 7.36 14.64 10.19
C MET A 24 6.74 14.67 11.60
N GLY A 25 5.96 13.65 11.95
CA GLY A 25 5.34 13.55 13.27
C GLY A 25 6.37 13.43 14.39
N VAL A 26 7.41 12.60 14.23
CA VAL A 26 8.51 12.47 15.19
C VAL A 26 9.18 13.81 15.42
N VAL A 27 9.57 14.52 14.36
CA VAL A 27 10.22 15.83 14.51
C VAL A 27 9.32 16.85 15.21
N LEU A 28 8.02 16.87 14.89
CA LEU A 28 7.05 17.79 15.48
C LEU A 28 6.85 17.53 16.97
N PHE A 29 6.58 16.28 17.36
CA PHE A 29 6.36 15.93 18.76
C PHE A 29 7.64 16.01 19.59
N SER A 30 8.81 15.68 19.03
CA SER A 30 10.09 15.86 19.71
C SER A 30 10.42 17.31 19.99
N SER A 31 10.16 18.21 19.03
CA SER A 31 10.33 19.65 19.25
C SER A 31 9.38 20.17 20.32
N ALA A 32 8.08 19.81 20.24
CA ALA A 32 7.08 20.21 21.21
C ALA A 32 7.43 19.71 22.63
N LEU A 33 7.78 18.44 22.76
CA LEU A 33 8.15 17.83 24.04
C LEU A 33 9.41 18.47 24.62
N PHE A 34 10.45 18.66 23.79
CA PHE A 34 11.70 19.29 24.22
C PHE A 34 11.44 20.70 24.76
N HIS A 35 10.67 21.52 24.06
CA HIS A 35 10.35 22.87 24.53
C HIS A 35 9.48 22.88 25.79
N VAL A 36 8.50 21.97 25.89
CA VAL A 36 7.61 21.89 27.05
C VAL A 36 8.36 21.42 28.30
N GLU A 37 9.20 20.40 28.18
CA GLU A 37 10.02 19.90 29.29
C GLU A 37 11.14 20.89 29.64
N ARG A 38 11.77 21.55 28.65
CA ARG A 38 12.81 22.57 28.92
C ARG A 38 12.30 23.78 29.71
N LEU A 39 11.02 24.12 29.59
CA LEU A 39 10.43 25.21 30.38
C LEU A 39 10.26 24.85 31.87
N SER A 40 10.28 23.55 32.20
CA SER A 40 10.01 23.06 33.55
C SER A 40 11.19 22.34 34.20
N CYS A 41 12.16 21.85 33.42
CA CYS A 41 13.35 21.13 33.90
C CYS A 41 14.63 21.67 33.21
N PRO A 42 15.66 22.10 33.96
CA PRO A 42 16.90 22.67 33.44
C PRO A 42 17.83 21.59 32.94
N MET A 43 18.77 21.99 32.10
CA MET A 43 19.78 21.07 31.60
C MET A 43 20.94 20.93 32.59
N ARG A 44 21.60 19.78 32.59
CA ARG A 44 22.79 19.52 33.43
C ARG A 44 23.88 20.58 33.26
N GLU A 45 24.02 21.11 32.05
CA GLU A 45 25.03 22.11 31.67
C GLU A 45 24.76 23.49 32.26
N GLU A 46 23.55 23.76 32.75
CA GLU A 46 23.18 25.03 33.37
C GLU A 46 23.48 25.06 34.87
N LEU A 47 23.71 23.89 35.51
CA LEU A 47 24.02 23.79 36.94
C LEU A 47 25.52 23.69 37.20
N THR A 48 26.02 24.42 38.19
CA THR A 48 27.36 24.21 38.72
C THR A 48 27.48 22.85 39.41
N SER A 49 28.71 22.35 39.56
CA SER A 49 28.96 21.04 40.20
C SER A 49 28.47 20.96 41.66
N GLN A 50 28.37 22.09 42.35
CA GLN A 50 27.84 22.16 43.71
C GLN A 50 26.30 22.15 43.72
N GLU A 51 25.67 22.93 42.84
CA GLU A 51 24.20 22.94 42.67
C GLU A 51 23.69 21.57 42.21
N LEU A 52 24.43 20.88 41.33
CA LEU A 52 24.07 19.54 40.87
C LEU A 52 24.06 18.52 42.01
N ARG A 53 24.98 18.64 42.99
CA ARG A 53 25.00 17.77 44.17
C ARG A 53 23.84 18.06 45.11
N GLU A 54 23.54 19.34 45.34
CA GLU A 54 22.36 19.73 46.12
C GLU A 54 21.07 19.23 45.47
N TYR A 55 20.93 19.41 44.16
CA TYR A 55 19.79 18.94 43.38
C TYR A 55 19.63 17.41 43.47
N ALA A 56 20.73 16.66 43.28
CA ALA A 56 20.70 15.20 43.34
C ALA A 56 20.32 14.70 44.75
N GLN A 57 20.81 15.36 45.80
CA GLN A 57 20.46 15.01 47.18
C GLN A 57 18.99 15.34 47.49
N GLU A 58 18.49 16.49 47.03
CA GLU A 58 17.09 16.88 47.19
C GLU A 58 16.15 15.90 46.47
N CYS A 59 16.48 15.52 45.23
CA CYS A 59 15.69 14.53 44.49
C CYS A 59 15.80 13.10 45.06
N ALA A 60 16.91 12.72 45.69
CA ALA A 60 17.04 11.42 46.34
C ALA A 60 16.13 11.29 47.58
N GLU A 61 15.92 12.38 48.33
CA GLU A 61 15.04 12.38 49.51
C GLU A 61 13.56 12.58 49.14
N ASP A 62 13.26 13.39 48.12
CA ASP A 62 11.90 13.82 47.75
C ASP A 62 11.40 13.27 46.40
N TYR A 63 12.01 12.21 45.84
CA TYR A 63 11.66 11.64 44.52
C TYR A 63 10.14 11.44 44.31
N ASN A 64 9.42 11.05 45.37
CA ASN A 64 7.98 10.79 45.33
C ASN A 64 7.11 12.04 45.06
N ARG A 65 7.65 13.26 45.18
CA ARG A 65 6.95 14.50 44.81
C ARG A 65 7.10 14.86 43.34
N GLY A 66 8.03 14.23 42.63
CA GLY A 66 8.30 14.46 41.20
C GLY A 66 8.85 15.85 40.87
N VAL A 67 8.93 16.77 41.84
CA VAL A 67 9.39 18.15 41.67
C VAL A 67 10.27 18.57 42.87
N SER A 68 11.48 19.09 42.61
CA SER A 68 12.37 19.72 43.61
C SER A 68 11.73 21.03 44.14
N PRO A 69 11.51 21.19 45.45
CA PRO A 69 10.96 22.41 46.04
C PRO A 69 11.82 23.66 45.83
N LYS A 70 13.15 23.55 45.89
CA LYS A 70 14.07 24.69 45.82
C LYS A 70 14.20 25.26 44.41
N TYR A 71 14.22 24.38 43.42
CA TYR A 71 14.45 24.78 42.04
C TYR A 71 13.18 24.69 41.17
N GLY A 72 12.11 24.04 41.64
CA GLY A 72 10.86 23.85 40.90
C GLY A 72 10.95 22.82 39.77
N LEU A 73 11.86 21.85 39.87
CA LEU A 73 12.36 21.04 38.74
C LEU A 73 11.97 19.56 38.79
N CYS A 74 12.02 18.88 37.67
CA CYS A 74 11.62 17.47 37.51
C CYS A 74 12.63 16.46 38.08
N CYS A 75 12.32 15.79 39.18
CA CYS A 75 13.18 14.72 39.71
C CYS A 75 13.04 13.42 38.91
N THR A 76 14.16 12.90 38.38
CA THR A 76 14.21 11.59 37.70
C THR A 76 14.71 10.49 38.64
N GLU A 77 14.53 9.23 38.26
CA GLU A 77 14.89 8.06 39.07
C GLU A 77 16.40 8.00 39.36
N ASP A 78 17.20 8.47 38.40
CA ASP A 78 18.65 8.58 38.51
C ASP A 78 19.11 9.91 39.14
N SER A 79 18.19 10.70 39.70
CA SER A 79 18.47 12.06 40.24
C SER A 79 19.11 12.99 39.20
N ALA A 80 18.75 12.81 37.93
CA ALA A 80 19.24 13.62 36.82
C ALA A 80 18.32 14.84 36.57
N PRO A 81 18.86 15.97 36.08
CA PRO A 81 18.10 17.21 35.94
C PRO A 81 17.10 17.25 34.75
N ASN A 82 17.32 16.47 33.68
CA ASN A 82 16.39 16.36 32.55
C ASN A 82 16.66 15.10 31.70
N ASP A 83 15.61 14.34 31.37
CA ASP A 83 15.66 13.15 30.50
C ASP A 83 15.79 13.50 29.00
N PHE A 84 15.51 14.76 28.62
CA PHE A 84 15.52 15.26 27.25
C PHE A 84 16.58 16.36 27.03
N PRO A 85 17.88 16.01 26.98
CA PRO A 85 18.96 17.00 26.83
C PRO A 85 19.01 17.65 25.45
N SER A 86 18.43 17.03 24.41
CA SER A 86 18.37 17.59 23.06
C SER A 86 17.13 17.12 22.30
N ILE A 87 16.77 17.82 21.22
CA ILE A 87 15.69 17.42 20.31
C ILE A 87 15.93 16.01 19.74
N ILE A 88 17.19 15.65 19.48
CA ILE A 88 17.55 14.32 18.98
C ILE A 88 17.30 13.25 20.05
N ALA A 89 17.62 13.53 21.32
CA ALA A 89 17.27 12.61 22.40
C ALA A 89 15.74 12.46 22.56
N ALA A 90 14.98 13.56 22.43
CA ALA A 90 13.52 13.52 22.41
C ALA A 90 12.94 12.79 21.17
N SER A 91 13.70 12.68 20.08
CA SER A 91 13.31 11.92 18.88
C SER A 91 13.29 10.43 19.09
N TRP A 92 14.18 9.91 19.93
CA TRP A 92 14.14 8.51 20.36
C TRP A 92 12.82 8.19 21.06
N TRP A 93 12.47 8.98 22.08
CA TRP A 93 11.22 8.80 22.82
C TRP A 93 9.98 8.96 21.94
N SER A 94 9.96 9.99 21.08
CA SER A 94 8.82 10.22 20.19
C SER A 94 8.67 9.09 19.17
N MET A 95 9.77 8.53 18.67
CA MET A 95 9.76 7.39 17.77
C MET A 95 9.20 6.15 18.45
N ALA A 96 9.71 5.81 19.65
CA ALA A 96 9.23 4.67 20.43
C ALA A 96 7.76 4.82 20.83
N THR A 97 7.31 6.03 21.13
CA THR A 97 5.92 6.33 21.52
C THR A 97 4.96 6.26 20.33
N MET A 98 5.31 6.88 19.20
CA MET A 98 4.47 6.88 17.99
C MET A 98 4.33 5.48 17.38
N THR A 99 5.36 4.64 17.54
CA THR A 99 5.33 3.23 17.12
C THR A 99 4.73 2.30 18.18
N SER A 100 4.24 2.83 19.30
CA SER A 100 3.66 2.08 20.42
C SER A 100 4.60 1.05 21.07
N VAL A 101 5.92 1.19 20.88
CA VAL A 101 6.93 0.35 21.54
C VAL A 101 7.03 0.70 23.02
N GLY A 102 7.20 1.99 23.34
CA GLY A 102 7.13 2.52 24.70
C GLY A 102 8.05 1.83 25.70
N TYR A 103 9.37 1.86 25.48
CA TYR A 103 10.36 1.25 26.40
C TYR A 103 10.25 1.74 27.85
N GLY A 104 9.92 3.02 28.06
CA GLY A 104 9.63 3.59 29.38
C GLY A 104 10.86 4.02 30.19
N GLU A 105 12.03 4.03 29.55
CA GLU A 105 13.31 4.50 30.11
C GLU A 105 13.35 6.02 30.28
N VAL A 106 12.70 6.75 29.38
CA VAL A 106 12.54 8.21 29.47
C VAL A 106 11.07 8.55 29.24
N TYR A 107 10.54 9.55 29.95
CA TYR A 107 9.15 9.96 29.81
C TYR A 107 8.91 11.38 30.34
N PRO A 108 7.95 12.13 29.76
CA PRO A 108 7.62 13.46 30.24
C PRO A 108 7.10 13.42 31.68
N ARG A 109 7.71 14.24 32.54
CA ARG A 109 7.32 14.34 33.94
C ARG A 109 6.28 15.43 34.14
N THR A 110 6.36 16.49 33.34
CA THR A 110 5.50 17.67 33.44
C THR A 110 4.06 17.35 33.04
N THR A 111 3.09 18.05 33.64
CA THR A 111 1.67 17.89 33.28
C THR A 111 1.43 18.24 31.81
N LEU A 112 2.09 19.29 31.31
CA LEU A 112 1.99 19.68 29.90
C LEU A 112 2.67 18.67 28.97
N GLY A 113 3.83 18.14 29.34
CA GLY A 113 4.53 17.10 28.59
C GLY A 113 3.72 15.81 28.49
N LYS A 114 3.01 15.44 29.58
CA LYS A 114 2.06 14.33 29.58
C LYS A 114 0.88 14.57 28.62
N CYS A 115 0.34 15.79 28.56
CA CYS A 115 -0.69 16.14 27.57
C CYS A 115 -0.16 16.02 26.13
N VAL A 116 1.05 16.51 25.86
CA VAL A 116 1.71 16.35 24.55
C VAL A 116 1.90 14.86 24.23
N GLY A 117 2.34 14.05 25.19
CA GLY A 117 2.51 12.62 25.01
C GLY A 117 1.20 11.88 24.71
N PHE A 118 0.11 12.25 25.37
CA PHE A 118 -1.21 11.72 25.06
C PHE A 118 -1.63 12.03 23.62
N VAL A 119 -1.45 13.27 23.17
CA VAL A 119 -1.73 13.65 21.78
C VAL A 119 -0.80 12.92 20.80
N ALA A 120 0.48 12.77 21.13
CA ALA A 120 1.46 12.05 20.30
C ALA A 120 1.07 10.57 20.12
N MET A 121 0.58 9.91 21.17
CA MET A 121 0.08 8.52 21.10
C MET A 121 -1.12 8.40 20.16
N LEU A 122 -2.12 9.29 20.30
CA LEU A 122 -3.30 9.28 19.43
C LEU A 122 -2.93 9.55 17.97
N VAL A 123 -2.08 10.53 17.72
CA VAL A 123 -1.65 10.87 16.36
C VAL A 123 -0.78 9.75 15.77
N GLY A 124 0.11 9.13 16.54
CA GLY A 124 0.90 7.99 16.09
C GLY A 124 0.03 6.82 15.60
N MET A 125 -1.01 6.48 16.36
CA MET A 125 -1.99 5.45 15.98
C MET A 125 -2.69 5.78 14.66
N VAL A 126 -3.16 7.02 14.49
CA VAL A 126 -3.84 7.46 13.26
C VAL A 126 -2.88 7.47 12.06
N LEU A 127 -1.64 7.92 12.26
CA LEU A 127 -0.62 8.00 11.22
C LEU A 127 -0.20 6.62 10.71
N ILE A 128 -0.15 5.60 11.57
CA ILE A 128 0.15 4.22 11.17
C ILE A 128 -1.08 3.58 10.49
N ALA A 129 -2.29 3.87 10.96
CA ALA A 129 -3.51 3.23 10.44
C ALA A 129 -3.79 3.53 8.96
N LEU A 130 -3.61 4.78 8.52
CA LEU A 130 -3.92 5.20 7.13
C LEU A 130 -3.11 4.44 6.06
N PRO A 131 -1.77 4.40 6.10
CA PRO A 131 -0.98 3.67 5.11
C PRO A 131 -1.08 2.16 5.27
N VAL A 132 -1.29 1.63 6.48
CA VAL A 132 -1.57 0.20 6.67
C VAL A 132 -2.85 -0.20 5.91
N ALA A 133 -3.89 0.63 5.97
CA ALA A 133 -5.12 0.40 5.20
C ALA A 133 -4.87 0.45 3.68
N ILE A 134 -4.11 1.44 3.19
CA ILE A 134 -3.78 1.58 1.76
C ILE A 134 -2.97 0.37 1.27
N VAL A 135 -1.95 -0.03 2.02
CA VAL A 135 -1.12 -1.20 1.71
C VAL A 135 -1.97 -2.47 1.73
N GLY A 136 -2.86 -2.61 2.71
CA GLY A 136 -3.84 -3.70 2.78
C GLY A 136 -4.72 -3.80 1.53
N GLN A 137 -5.28 -2.67 1.06
CA GLN A 137 -6.08 -2.65 -0.17
C GLN A 137 -5.25 -3.06 -1.40
N LYS A 138 -4.00 -2.58 -1.51
CA LYS A 138 -3.12 -2.95 -2.62
C LYS A 138 -2.75 -4.43 -2.62
N PHE A 139 -2.56 -5.02 -1.44
CA PHE A 139 -2.40 -6.46 -1.32
C PHE A 139 -3.65 -7.20 -1.78
N GLN A 140 -4.85 -6.79 -1.34
CA GLN A 140 -6.10 -7.42 -1.78
C GLN A 140 -6.29 -7.34 -3.30
N ASP A 141 -6.04 -6.16 -3.92
CA ASP A 141 -6.08 -5.99 -5.38
C ASP A 141 -5.18 -7.02 -6.10
N ILE A 142 -3.94 -7.23 -5.61
CA ILE A 142 -2.98 -8.17 -6.21
C ILE A 142 -3.41 -9.62 -5.98
N TYR A 143 -3.94 -9.95 -4.79
CA TYR A 143 -4.44 -11.29 -4.48
C TYR A 143 -5.64 -11.66 -5.36
N GLU A 144 -6.62 -10.77 -5.51
CA GLU A 144 -7.79 -11.01 -6.37
C GLU A 144 -7.39 -11.19 -7.85
N LEU A 145 -6.42 -10.40 -8.33
CA LEU A 145 -5.90 -10.55 -9.69
C LEU A 145 -5.25 -11.93 -9.90
N HIS A 146 -4.45 -12.40 -8.95
CA HIS A 146 -3.84 -13.72 -9.00
C HIS A 146 -4.89 -14.84 -8.98
N ASP A 147 -5.90 -14.75 -8.12
CA ASP A 147 -6.99 -15.74 -8.05
C ASP A 147 -7.81 -15.80 -9.35
N LEU A 148 -8.08 -14.63 -9.96
CA LEU A 148 -8.75 -14.54 -11.25
C LEU A 148 -7.90 -15.14 -12.39
N GLU A 149 -6.58 -14.93 -12.38
CA GLU A 149 -5.67 -15.56 -13.34
C GLU A 149 -5.66 -17.08 -13.20
N GLU A 150 -5.60 -17.60 -11.97
CA GLU A 150 -5.71 -19.05 -11.73
C GLU A 150 -7.06 -19.61 -12.20
N ALA A 151 -8.16 -18.91 -11.91
CA ALA A 151 -9.49 -19.30 -12.35
C ALA A 151 -9.60 -19.31 -13.89
N LYS A 152 -9.03 -18.32 -14.58
CA LYS A 152 -8.95 -18.28 -16.04
C LYS A 152 -8.14 -19.45 -16.60
N VAL A 153 -7.00 -19.79 -16.01
CA VAL A 153 -6.17 -20.92 -16.43
C VAL A 153 -6.92 -22.25 -16.26
N ARG A 154 -7.62 -22.44 -15.13
CA ARG A 154 -8.46 -23.63 -14.87
C ARG A 154 -9.66 -23.72 -15.82
N ALA A 155 -10.31 -22.59 -16.14
CA ALA A 155 -11.40 -22.53 -17.11
C ALA A 155 -10.91 -22.81 -18.54
N GLY A 156 -9.75 -22.26 -18.92
CA GLY A 156 -9.11 -22.51 -20.21
C GLY A 156 -8.77 -23.98 -20.42
N THR A 157 -8.21 -24.66 -19.40
CA THR A 157 -7.92 -26.11 -19.46
C THR A 157 -9.19 -26.96 -19.61
N ARG A 158 -10.30 -26.60 -18.95
CA ARG A 158 -11.59 -27.27 -19.15
C ARG A 158 -12.15 -27.08 -20.56
N LEU A 159 -12.13 -25.84 -21.07
CA LEU A 159 -12.61 -25.54 -22.43
C LEU A 159 -11.79 -26.25 -23.51
N GLN A 160 -10.47 -26.37 -23.32
CA GLN A 160 -9.58 -27.05 -24.26
C GLN A 160 -9.76 -28.58 -24.24
N SER A 161 -10.15 -29.16 -23.10
CA SER A 161 -10.54 -30.57 -22.99
C SER A 161 -11.84 -30.85 -23.75
N ASP A 162 -12.87 -30.03 -23.54
CA ASP A 162 -14.16 -30.19 -24.23
C ASP A 162 -14.11 -29.86 -25.72
N SER A 163 -13.25 -28.91 -26.14
CA SER A 163 -13.10 -28.58 -27.57
C SER A 163 -12.51 -29.73 -28.37
N LYS A 164 -11.57 -30.51 -27.79
CA LYS A 164 -11.01 -31.71 -28.44
C LYS A 164 -12.02 -32.84 -28.57
N VAL A 165 -13.01 -32.93 -27.69
CA VAL A 165 -14.07 -33.96 -27.73
C VAL A 165 -15.09 -33.69 -28.84
N TRP A 166 -15.43 -32.41 -29.09
CA TRP A 166 -16.40 -32.03 -30.13
C TRP A 166 -15.80 -31.75 -31.52
N SER A 167 -14.49 -31.51 -31.64
CA SER A 167 -13.84 -31.24 -32.94
C SER A 167 -13.65 -32.48 -33.83
N VAL A 168 -14.05 -33.67 -33.38
CA VAL A 168 -13.84 -34.94 -34.12
C VAL A 168 -14.96 -35.24 -35.13
N MET A 169 -16.07 -34.50 -35.11
CA MET A 169 -17.12 -34.64 -36.13
C MET A 169 -17.60 -33.28 -36.63
N PRO A 170 -17.36 -32.92 -37.90
CA PRO A 170 -17.99 -31.74 -38.49
C PRO A 170 -19.51 -31.94 -38.49
N ALA A 171 -20.26 -30.90 -38.09
CA ALA A 171 -21.71 -30.96 -37.91
C ALA A 171 -22.45 -31.40 -39.20
N SER A 172 -21.90 -31.06 -40.37
CA SER A 172 -22.40 -31.49 -41.67
C SER A 172 -22.46 -33.00 -41.81
N ASP A 173 -21.49 -33.74 -41.24
CA ASP A 173 -21.43 -35.20 -41.35
C ASP A 173 -22.51 -35.89 -40.51
N VAL A 174 -22.85 -35.32 -39.35
CA VAL A 174 -23.88 -35.87 -38.45
C VAL A 174 -25.27 -35.62 -39.02
N LEU A 175 -25.54 -34.38 -39.47
CA LEU A 175 -26.80 -34.01 -40.13
C LEU A 175 -27.03 -34.80 -41.41
N HIS A 176 -25.99 -34.99 -42.23
CA HIS A 176 -26.06 -35.81 -43.44
C HIS A 176 -26.39 -37.27 -43.11
N ARG A 177 -25.73 -37.86 -42.10
CA ARG A 177 -26.00 -39.26 -41.70
C ARG A 177 -27.40 -39.46 -41.14
N LEU A 178 -27.91 -38.52 -40.34
CA LEU A 178 -29.27 -38.57 -39.81
C LEU A 178 -30.34 -38.45 -40.90
N ARG A 179 -30.09 -37.62 -41.92
CA ARG A 179 -31.01 -37.43 -43.05
C ARG A 179 -31.08 -38.65 -43.97
N HIS A 180 -30.01 -39.44 -44.03
CA HIS A 180 -29.89 -40.63 -44.88
C HIS A 180 -30.12 -41.95 -44.13
N LEU A 181 -30.58 -41.92 -42.88
CA LEU A 181 -30.87 -43.12 -42.10
C LEU A 181 -32.11 -43.83 -42.68
N PRO A 182 -31.99 -45.10 -43.13
CA PRO A 182 -33.11 -45.83 -43.72
C PRO A 182 -34.05 -46.32 -42.62
N VAL A 183 -35.01 -45.49 -42.24
CA VAL A 183 -36.02 -45.81 -41.22
C VAL A 183 -37.29 -46.30 -41.91
N LYS A 184 -37.68 -47.56 -41.66
CA LYS A 184 -38.91 -48.17 -42.23
C LYS A 184 -40.17 -47.84 -41.44
N ASP A 185 -40.05 -47.51 -40.15
CA ASP A 185 -41.19 -47.23 -39.28
C ASP A 185 -41.65 -45.76 -39.40
N PRO A 186 -42.93 -45.50 -39.70
CA PRO A 186 -43.43 -44.14 -39.96
C PRO A 186 -43.36 -43.22 -38.73
N VAL A 187 -43.52 -43.78 -37.53
CA VAL A 187 -43.44 -43.05 -36.25
C VAL A 187 -42.00 -42.63 -35.94
N LEU A 188 -41.04 -43.49 -36.28
CA LEU A 188 -39.62 -43.24 -36.03
C LEU A 188 -39.05 -42.25 -37.06
N ALA A 189 -39.52 -42.29 -38.31
CA ALA A 189 -39.15 -41.31 -39.33
C ALA A 189 -39.56 -39.87 -38.96
N ALA A 190 -40.76 -39.68 -38.41
CA ALA A 190 -41.22 -38.37 -37.91
C ALA A 190 -40.36 -37.88 -36.73
N SER A 191 -39.97 -38.78 -35.84
CA SER A 191 -39.12 -38.47 -34.69
C SER A 191 -37.70 -38.08 -35.11
N VAL A 192 -37.13 -38.76 -36.10
CA VAL A 192 -35.81 -38.44 -36.67
C VAL A 192 -35.84 -37.09 -37.38
N ALA A 193 -36.88 -36.79 -38.16
CA ALA A 193 -37.05 -35.49 -38.82
C ALA A 193 -37.16 -34.33 -37.80
N ALA A 194 -37.93 -34.53 -36.72
CA ALA A 194 -38.03 -33.56 -35.64
C ALA A 194 -36.70 -33.35 -34.91
N LEU A 195 -35.93 -34.44 -34.71
CA LEU A 195 -34.62 -34.39 -34.09
C LEU A 195 -33.61 -33.64 -34.98
N THR A 196 -33.62 -33.88 -36.30
CA THR A 196 -32.72 -33.20 -37.24
C THR A 196 -32.93 -31.69 -37.22
N LEU A 197 -34.18 -31.21 -37.20
CA LEU A 197 -34.48 -29.78 -37.14
C LEU A 197 -34.01 -29.14 -35.84
N ARG A 198 -34.23 -29.81 -34.70
CA ARG A 198 -33.76 -29.31 -33.41
C ARG A 198 -32.25 -29.25 -33.32
N LEU A 199 -31.56 -30.24 -33.89
CA LEU A 199 -30.11 -30.24 -33.92
C LEU A 199 -29.60 -29.08 -34.79
N GLU A 200 -30.19 -28.85 -35.97
CA GLU A 200 -29.83 -27.74 -36.86
C GLU A 200 -29.96 -26.36 -36.18
N ASP A 201 -31.06 -26.12 -35.46
CA ASP A 201 -31.28 -24.88 -34.69
C ASP A 201 -30.23 -24.67 -33.58
N VAL A 202 -29.92 -25.74 -32.83
CA VAL A 202 -28.88 -25.72 -31.80
C VAL A 202 -27.50 -25.43 -32.39
N TRP A 203 -27.22 -25.94 -33.60
CA TRP A 203 -25.96 -25.70 -34.29
C TRP A 203 -25.84 -24.24 -34.74
N GLU A 204 -26.88 -23.67 -35.37
CA GLU A 204 -26.88 -22.26 -35.78
C GLU A 204 -26.66 -21.33 -34.58
N GLN A 205 -27.36 -21.60 -33.47
CA GLN A 205 -27.25 -20.81 -32.25
C GLN A 205 -25.81 -20.86 -31.68
N ARG A 206 -25.16 -22.02 -31.75
CA ARG A 206 -23.77 -22.18 -31.29
C ARG A 206 -22.78 -21.46 -32.20
N GLU A 207 -22.99 -21.47 -33.51
CA GLU A 207 -22.12 -20.79 -34.46
C GLU A 207 -22.22 -19.26 -34.31
N GLN A 208 -23.41 -18.74 -34.05
CA GLN A 208 -23.59 -17.33 -33.69
C GLN A 208 -22.87 -16.96 -32.38
N LEU A 209 -22.99 -17.78 -31.34
CA LEU A 209 -22.24 -17.59 -30.09
C LEU A 209 -20.72 -17.63 -30.30
N GLY A 210 -20.25 -18.52 -31.18
CA GLY A 210 -18.84 -18.60 -31.59
C GLY A 210 -18.35 -17.32 -32.27
N ARG A 211 -19.09 -16.81 -33.25
CA ARG A 211 -18.79 -15.53 -33.93
C ARG A 211 -18.78 -14.34 -32.98
N ASN A 212 -19.78 -14.24 -32.09
CA ASN A 212 -19.85 -13.15 -31.12
C ASN A 212 -18.68 -13.20 -30.14
N ARG A 213 -18.30 -14.39 -29.65
CA ARG A 213 -17.15 -14.54 -28.75
C ARG A 213 -15.83 -14.18 -29.43
N GLN A 214 -15.65 -14.58 -30.69
CA GLN A 214 -14.47 -14.23 -31.46
C GLN A 214 -14.38 -12.71 -31.69
N PHE A 215 -15.51 -12.08 -32.04
CA PHE A 215 -15.61 -10.64 -32.21
C PHE A 215 -15.26 -9.87 -30.91
N GLU A 216 -15.76 -10.32 -29.76
CA GLU A 216 -15.44 -9.71 -28.46
C GLU A 216 -13.94 -9.86 -28.10
N LEU A 217 -13.33 -11.02 -28.41
CA LEU A 217 -11.90 -11.24 -28.21
C LEU A 217 -11.05 -10.35 -29.12
N ASP A 218 -11.41 -10.21 -30.39
CA ASP A 218 -10.73 -9.33 -31.35
C ASP A 218 -10.84 -7.86 -30.91
N LYS A 219 -12.02 -7.46 -30.42
CA LYS A 219 -12.25 -6.12 -29.87
C LYS A 219 -11.38 -5.87 -28.62
N GLN A 220 -11.29 -6.84 -27.70
CA GLN A 220 -10.42 -6.73 -26.53
C GLN A 220 -8.93 -6.63 -26.93
N ALA A 221 -8.49 -7.41 -27.92
CA ALA A 221 -7.13 -7.34 -28.45
C ALA A 221 -6.83 -5.98 -29.13
N GLU A 222 -7.79 -5.44 -29.88
CA GLU A 222 -7.68 -4.12 -30.50
C GLU A 222 -7.60 -3.01 -29.46
N PHE A 223 -8.39 -3.06 -28.39
CA PHE A 223 -8.30 -2.12 -27.28
C PHE A 223 -6.94 -2.19 -26.57
N GLY A 224 -6.42 -3.39 -26.33
CA GLY A 224 -5.10 -3.58 -25.72
C GLY A 224 -3.97 -2.97 -26.56
N THR A 225 -3.98 -3.19 -27.87
CA THR A 225 -2.96 -2.63 -28.78
C THR A 225 -3.04 -1.11 -28.91
N LYS A 226 -4.25 -0.53 -28.93
CA LYS A 226 -4.44 0.93 -28.91
C LYS A 226 -3.97 1.56 -27.60
N ALA A 227 -4.28 0.94 -26.45
CA ALA A 227 -3.82 1.41 -25.15
C ALA A 227 -2.28 1.38 -25.03
N ALA A 228 -1.64 0.31 -25.52
CA ALA A 228 -0.18 0.21 -25.57
C ALA A 228 0.46 1.32 -26.43
N LYS A 229 -0.12 1.65 -27.59
CA LYS A 229 0.34 2.76 -28.44
C LYS A 229 0.20 4.13 -27.76
N LEU A 230 -0.86 4.36 -27.00
CA LEU A 230 -1.06 5.62 -26.26
C LEU A 230 -0.04 5.76 -25.12
N LEU A 231 0.23 4.68 -24.39
CA LEU A 231 1.26 4.66 -23.34
C LEU A 231 2.65 4.96 -23.92
N GLU A 232 2.98 4.39 -25.08
CA GLU A 232 4.24 4.68 -25.76
C GLU A 232 4.32 6.14 -26.24
N GLY A 233 3.23 6.69 -26.78
CA GLY A 233 3.15 8.10 -27.18
C GLY A 233 3.33 9.07 -26.01
N MET A 234 2.73 8.77 -24.85
CA MET A 234 2.93 9.55 -23.63
C MET A 234 4.36 9.46 -23.10
N ARG A 235 4.99 8.27 -23.18
CA ARG A 235 6.39 8.07 -22.78
C ARG A 235 7.37 8.86 -23.66
N VAL A 236 7.11 8.93 -24.97
CA VAL A 236 7.91 9.73 -25.91
C VAL A 236 7.68 11.24 -25.70
N SER A 237 6.45 11.66 -25.39
CA SER A 237 6.15 13.06 -25.08
C SER A 237 6.78 13.53 -23.76
N ALA A 238 6.83 12.67 -22.74
CA ALA A 238 7.49 12.96 -21.46
C ALA A 238 9.02 13.04 -21.57
N SER A 239 9.64 12.30 -22.50
CA SER A 239 11.09 12.35 -22.73
C SER A 239 11.54 13.50 -23.65
N GLY A 240 10.61 14.23 -24.27
CA GLY A 240 10.88 15.43 -25.10
C GLY A 240 10.94 16.76 -24.34
N LEU A 241 10.53 16.80 -23.07
CA LEU A 241 10.65 18.00 -22.22
C LEU A 241 12.09 18.12 -21.71
N ARG A 242 12.94 18.85 -22.43
CA ARG A 242 14.28 19.24 -21.96
C ARG A 242 14.15 20.08 -20.68
N PRO A 243 15.06 19.92 -19.71
CA PRO A 243 15.13 20.81 -18.56
C PRO A 243 15.43 22.24 -19.02
N PHE A 244 14.63 23.19 -18.55
CA PHE A 244 14.86 24.62 -18.73
C PHE A 244 16.10 25.02 -17.93
N THR A 245 17.26 25.06 -18.58
CA THR A 245 18.49 25.59 -17.99
C THR A 245 18.54 27.09 -18.21
N SER A 246 18.27 27.88 -17.17
CA SER A 246 18.51 29.33 -17.18
C SER A 246 20.02 29.58 -17.02
N SER A 247 20.72 29.73 -18.14
CA SER A 247 22.13 30.09 -18.21
C SER A 247 22.33 31.59 -17.93
N SER A 248 23.20 31.85 -16.96
CA SER A 248 23.76 33.12 -16.51
C SER A 248 24.45 33.90 -17.66
N ARG A 249 24.14 35.19 -17.81
CA ARG A 249 24.91 36.14 -18.65
C ARG A 249 25.80 37.00 -17.76
N GLU A 250 27.09 36.86 -17.96
CA GLU A 250 28.14 37.77 -17.47
C GLU A 250 28.32 38.93 -18.48
N PRO A 251 28.50 40.19 -18.03
CA PRO A 251 28.60 41.34 -18.93
C PRO A 251 30.03 41.58 -19.39
N THR A 252 30.19 41.80 -20.70
CA THR A 252 31.42 42.28 -21.34
C THR A 252 31.58 43.80 -21.16
N PRO A 253 32.78 44.33 -20.85
CA PRO A 253 32.98 45.76 -20.75
C PRO A 253 33.24 46.37 -22.14
N ARG A 254 32.58 47.50 -22.44
CA ARG A 254 32.93 48.38 -23.56
C ARG A 254 33.29 49.77 -23.05
N ARG A 255 34.51 50.17 -23.43
CA ARG A 255 35.12 51.51 -23.49
C ARG A 255 35.40 52.21 -22.17
#